data_AF-A0A067C244-F1
#
_entry.id   AF-A0A067C244-F1
#
_cell.length_a   1.000
_cell.length_b   1.000
_cell.length_c   1.000
_cell.angle_alpha   90.00
_cell.angle_beta   90.00
_cell.angle_gamma   90.00
#
_symmetry.space_group_name_H-M   'P 1'
#
loop_
_entity.id
_entity.type
_entity.pdbx_description
1 polymer ?
#
loop_
_entity_poly.entity_id
_entity_poly.type
_entity_poly.pdbx_seq_one_letter_code
_entity_poly.pdbx_strand_id
1 'polypeptide(L)'
;MKLLWILALANAVAASFGMELLEDIAKSCSCDTDCPQITCYAAPVCTRGRCAYTQKPTGAKCPGQSCTNGGACDDDANDYCNDKAECISAFKPSTTVCRPSGGQCDVAEMCTGSSGACPIDSYAPPTMACSGSCNGGPCDGQDYCDGFGSCIDKFLPSTTVCRVSKGACDVAETCSGTSGSCPVDQFASKDKSCSGSSNGGACDGQDVCDGKGNCVDVASAT
;
A
#
# COMPACT_ATOMS: atom_id res chain seq x y z
N MET A 1 -42.76 -75.12 -51.05
CA MET A 1 -42.25 -75.60 -49.74
C MET A 1 -42.25 -74.39 -48.82
N LYS A 2 -43.08 -74.33 -47.75
CA LYS A 2 -42.71 -74.70 -46.35
C LYS A 2 -41.42 -73.97 -45.92
N LEU A 3 -41.36 -73.04 -44.95
CA LEU A 3 -42.22 -72.60 -43.81
C LEU A 3 -42.57 -71.07 -43.96
N LEU A 4 -43.54 -70.38 -43.31
CA LEU A 4 -43.88 -70.19 -41.87
C LEU A 4 -42.71 -69.59 -41.04
N TRP A 5 -42.84 -68.74 -40.01
CA TRP A 5 -43.84 -67.81 -39.42
C TRP A 5 -43.08 -67.01 -38.30
N ILE A 6 -43.47 -65.86 -37.70
CA ILE A 6 -44.65 -64.96 -37.72
C ILE A 6 -44.18 -63.52 -37.31
N LEU A 7 -45.03 -62.47 -37.30
CA LEU A 7 -44.67 -61.14 -36.74
C LEU A 7 -44.61 -61.13 -35.19
N ALA A 8 -43.67 -60.38 -34.60
CA ALA A 8 -43.82 -59.82 -33.25
C ALA A 8 -43.14 -58.45 -33.14
N LEU A 9 -43.85 -57.45 -32.58
CA LEU A 9 -43.29 -56.12 -32.33
C LEU A 9 -42.37 -56.11 -31.10
N ALA A 10 -41.32 -55.31 -31.14
CA ALA A 10 -40.70 -54.74 -29.94
C ALA A 10 -40.10 -53.36 -30.25
N ASN A 11 -40.81 -52.29 -29.86
CA ASN A 11 -40.18 -51.00 -29.63
C ASN A 11 -39.27 -51.15 -28.40
N ALA A 12 -37.97 -50.91 -28.55
CA ALA A 12 -37.06 -50.73 -27.43
C ALA A 12 -36.07 -49.60 -27.76
N VAL A 13 -36.26 -48.45 -27.11
CA VAL A 13 -35.37 -47.30 -27.21
C VAL A 13 -34.11 -47.61 -26.42
N ALA A 14 -33.04 -48.01 -27.12
CA ALA A 14 -31.70 -48.09 -26.54
C ALA A 14 -30.97 -46.78 -26.85
N ALA A 15 -31.19 -45.76 -26.02
CA ALA A 15 -30.35 -44.57 -26.01
C ALA A 15 -28.96 -44.98 -25.49
N SER A 16 -28.02 -45.19 -26.41
CA SER A 16 -26.61 -45.43 -26.11
C SER A 16 -25.95 -44.14 -25.62
N PHE A 17 -26.15 -43.81 -24.35
CA PHE A 17 -25.40 -42.75 -23.68
C PHE A 17 -23.91 -43.09 -23.66
N GLY A 18 -23.06 -42.11 -23.96
CA GLY A 18 -21.61 -42.31 -24.15
C GLY A 18 -20.92 -42.78 -22.87
N MET A 19 -20.64 -44.09 -22.79
CA MET A 19 -19.95 -44.76 -21.68
C MET A 19 -18.75 -45.59 -22.17
N GLU A 20 -18.09 -45.18 -23.25
CA GLU A 20 -16.97 -45.92 -23.87
C GLU A 20 -15.60 -45.19 -23.83
N LEU A 21 -15.47 -44.05 -23.12
CA LEU A 21 -14.23 -43.25 -23.13
C LEU A 21 -13.47 -43.13 -21.80
N LEU A 22 -13.85 -43.90 -20.76
CA LEU A 22 -13.25 -43.82 -19.42
C LEU A 22 -12.50 -45.08 -18.96
N GLU A 23 -12.68 -46.22 -19.64
CA GLU A 23 -12.08 -47.49 -19.20
C GLU A 23 -10.57 -47.64 -19.47
N ASP A 24 -10.03 -46.94 -20.46
CA ASP A 24 -8.60 -47.00 -20.83
C ASP A 24 -7.68 -46.09 -19.99
N ILE A 25 -8.26 -45.29 -19.08
CA ILE A 25 -7.51 -44.43 -18.14
C ILE A 25 -7.62 -44.92 -16.70
N ALA A 26 -8.50 -45.89 -16.43
CA ALA A 26 -8.75 -46.40 -15.08
C ALA A 26 -7.58 -47.26 -14.58
N LYS A 27 -6.82 -46.74 -13.60
CA LYS A 27 -5.74 -47.45 -12.91
C LYS A 27 -6.21 -48.84 -12.44
N SER A 28 -5.43 -49.87 -12.78
CA SER A 28 -5.65 -51.23 -12.27
C SER A 28 -5.30 -51.34 -10.79
N CYS A 29 -6.05 -52.18 -10.07
CA CYS A 29 -5.93 -52.39 -8.63
C CYS A 29 -6.26 -53.84 -8.26
N SER A 30 -5.74 -54.28 -7.11
CA SER A 30 -6.12 -55.52 -6.42
C SER A 30 -6.87 -55.23 -5.12
N CYS A 31 -6.64 -54.09 -4.49
CA CYS A 31 -7.41 -53.56 -3.35
C CYS A 31 -7.55 -52.02 -3.41
N ASP A 32 -8.41 -51.45 -2.57
CA ASP A 32 -8.73 -50.02 -2.57
C ASP A 32 -7.51 -49.10 -2.37
N THR A 33 -6.51 -49.56 -1.62
CA THR A 33 -5.27 -48.80 -1.35
C THR A 33 -4.32 -48.72 -2.54
N ASP A 34 -4.50 -49.54 -3.58
CA ASP A 34 -3.74 -49.42 -4.84
C ASP A 34 -4.18 -48.21 -5.67
N CYS A 35 -5.34 -47.64 -5.34
CA CYS A 35 -5.93 -46.52 -6.05
C CYS A 35 -5.40 -45.17 -5.51
N PRO A 36 -4.76 -44.34 -6.34
CA PRO A 36 -4.29 -43.03 -5.90
C PRO A 36 -5.47 -42.17 -5.45
N GLN A 37 -5.26 -41.38 -4.39
CA GLN A 37 -6.23 -40.35 -4.02
C GLN A 37 -6.21 -39.24 -5.06
N ILE A 38 -7.38 -38.85 -5.56
CA ILE A 38 -7.54 -37.72 -6.47
C ILE A 38 -8.31 -36.64 -5.70
N THR A 39 -7.75 -35.42 -5.67
CA THR A 39 -8.42 -34.26 -5.08
C THR A 39 -9.82 -34.10 -5.67
N CYS A 40 -10.80 -33.75 -4.82
CA CYS A 40 -12.21 -33.66 -5.20
C CYS A 40 -12.93 -34.94 -5.62
N TYR A 41 -12.32 -36.11 -5.41
CA TYR A 41 -13.02 -37.41 -5.41
C TYR A 41 -13.08 -38.00 -4.00
N ALA A 42 -14.12 -38.80 -3.73
CA ALA A 42 -14.21 -39.63 -2.53
C ALA A 42 -13.13 -40.72 -2.54
N ALA A 43 -12.95 -41.41 -1.40
CA ALA A 43 -12.03 -42.54 -1.32
C ALA A 43 -12.38 -43.56 -2.43
N PRO A 44 -11.43 -43.89 -3.33
CA PRO A 44 -11.67 -44.78 -4.45
C PRO A 44 -11.89 -46.22 -3.98
N VAL A 45 -12.68 -46.97 -4.75
CA VAL A 45 -12.98 -48.39 -4.47
C VAL A 45 -12.51 -49.23 -5.65
N CYS A 46 -11.76 -50.30 -5.36
CA CYS A 46 -11.28 -51.22 -6.37
C CYS A 46 -12.42 -52.13 -6.83
N THR A 47 -13.03 -51.78 -7.98
CA THR A 47 -14.19 -52.46 -8.52
C THR A 47 -13.79 -53.25 -9.77
N ARG A 48 -13.93 -54.58 -9.73
CA ARG A 48 -13.61 -55.48 -10.86
C ARG A 48 -12.16 -55.33 -11.39
N GLY A 49 -11.21 -55.03 -10.49
CA GLY A 49 -9.78 -54.86 -10.82
C GLY A 49 -9.38 -53.48 -11.35
N ARG A 50 -10.28 -52.49 -11.31
CA ARG A 50 -10.03 -51.09 -11.69
C ARG A 50 -10.53 -50.12 -10.61
N CYS A 51 -9.84 -49.00 -10.47
CA CYS A 51 -10.22 -47.94 -9.52
C CYS A 51 -11.48 -47.22 -9.98
N ALA A 52 -12.54 -47.28 -9.18
CA ALA A 52 -13.75 -46.49 -9.35
C ALA A 52 -13.66 -45.21 -8.50
N TYR A 53 -13.95 -44.06 -9.12
CA TYR A 53 -13.94 -42.75 -8.47
C TYR A 53 -15.33 -42.13 -8.46
N THR A 54 -15.74 -41.59 -7.32
CA THR A 54 -16.98 -40.84 -7.17
C THR A 54 -16.63 -39.39 -6.84
N GLN A 55 -17.09 -38.44 -7.65
CA GLN A 55 -16.86 -37.01 -7.44
C GLN A 55 -17.47 -36.56 -6.09
N LYS A 56 -16.75 -35.71 -5.34
CA LYS A 56 -17.30 -35.05 -4.14
C LYS A 56 -18.34 -33.99 -4.54
N PRO A 57 -19.35 -33.70 -3.72
CA PRO A 57 -20.30 -32.62 -4.00
C PRO A 57 -19.62 -31.27 -4.25
N THR A 58 -20.19 -30.45 -5.13
CA THR A 58 -19.77 -29.06 -5.33
C THR A 58 -19.77 -28.31 -3.99
N GLY A 59 -18.68 -27.58 -3.70
CA GLY A 59 -18.47 -26.91 -2.42
C GLY A 59 -17.81 -27.77 -1.34
N ALA A 60 -17.56 -29.06 -1.59
CA ALA A 60 -16.75 -29.89 -0.68
C ALA A 60 -15.33 -29.33 -0.56
N LYS A 61 -14.78 -29.27 0.65
CA LYS A 61 -13.46 -28.67 0.91
C LYS A 61 -12.32 -29.53 0.35
N CYS A 62 -11.29 -28.86 -0.19
CA CYS A 62 -10.04 -29.45 -0.64
C CYS A 62 -8.83 -28.61 -0.16
N PRO A 63 -8.60 -28.48 1.17
CA PRO A 63 -7.77 -27.41 1.70
C PRO A 63 -6.30 -27.46 1.25
N GLY A 64 -5.80 -26.34 0.71
CA GLY A 64 -4.41 -26.20 0.24
C GLY A 64 -4.07 -27.19 -0.88
N GLN A 65 -5.01 -27.42 -1.80
CA GLN A 65 -4.86 -28.32 -2.96
C GLN A 65 -5.29 -27.66 -4.28
N SER A 66 -5.54 -26.34 -4.28
CA SER A 66 -5.87 -25.58 -5.48
C SER A 66 -4.59 -25.10 -6.20
N CYS A 67 -4.72 -24.23 -7.22
CA CYS A 67 -3.58 -23.73 -8.01
C CYS A 67 -2.85 -22.54 -7.37
N THR A 68 -3.42 -21.93 -6.33
CA THR A 68 -2.77 -20.95 -5.45
C THR A 68 -2.71 -21.54 -4.05
N ASN A 69 -1.56 -21.48 -3.39
CA ASN A 69 -1.43 -21.94 -2.01
C ASN A 69 -0.44 -21.06 -1.26
N GLY A 70 -0.74 -20.75 0.00
CA GLY A 70 0.18 -20.06 0.92
C GLY A 70 0.46 -18.59 0.60
N GLY A 71 -0.26 -17.97 -0.34
CA GLY A 71 -0.23 -16.53 -0.53
C GLY A 71 -0.85 -15.77 0.65
N ALA A 72 -0.43 -14.52 0.89
CA ALA A 72 -0.95 -13.72 2.01
C ALA A 72 -2.47 -13.48 1.96
N CYS A 73 -3.05 -13.55 0.75
CA CYS A 73 -4.49 -13.45 0.48
C CYS A 73 -5.15 -14.78 0.08
N ASP A 74 -4.39 -15.89 0.04
CA ASP A 74 -4.98 -17.22 -0.14
C ASP A 74 -5.76 -17.61 1.11
N ASP A 75 -6.85 -18.33 0.93
CA ASP A 75 -7.57 -18.95 2.01
C ASP A 75 -7.57 -20.48 1.83
N ASP A 76 -6.36 -21.06 1.83
CA ASP A 76 -6.09 -22.51 1.68
C ASP A 76 -7.09 -23.38 2.46
N ALA A 77 -7.47 -22.97 3.68
CA ALA A 77 -8.43 -23.67 4.54
C ALA A 77 -9.84 -23.83 3.92
N ASN A 78 -10.17 -22.98 2.95
CA ASN A 78 -11.49 -22.82 2.37
C ASN A 78 -11.61 -23.21 0.89
N ASP A 79 -10.52 -23.60 0.23
CA ASP A 79 -10.50 -24.21 -1.11
C ASP A 79 -11.60 -25.25 -1.29
N TYR A 80 -12.23 -25.28 -2.47
CA TYR A 80 -13.46 -26.04 -2.70
C TYR A 80 -13.55 -26.70 -4.07
N CYS A 81 -14.24 -27.83 -4.13
CA CYS A 81 -14.48 -28.59 -5.35
C CYS A 81 -15.59 -27.95 -6.20
N ASN A 82 -15.36 -27.80 -7.51
CA ASN A 82 -16.40 -27.39 -8.46
C ASN A 82 -17.17 -28.58 -9.07
N ASP A 83 -18.09 -28.27 -9.98
CA ASP A 83 -18.90 -29.22 -10.75
C ASP A 83 -18.08 -30.11 -11.70
N LYS A 84 -16.82 -29.76 -12.00
CA LYS A 84 -15.89 -30.53 -12.83
C LYS A 84 -14.87 -31.36 -12.03
N ALA A 85 -15.02 -31.41 -10.70
CA ALA A 85 -14.08 -32.04 -9.77
C ALA A 85 -12.68 -31.38 -9.74
N GLU A 86 -12.60 -30.10 -10.09
CA GLU A 86 -11.39 -29.29 -9.94
C GLU A 86 -11.41 -28.65 -8.53
N CYS A 87 -10.25 -28.58 -7.87
CA CYS A 87 -10.10 -27.83 -6.62
C CYS A 87 -9.83 -26.36 -6.94
N ILE A 88 -10.76 -25.49 -6.52
CA ILE A 88 -10.76 -24.06 -6.79
C ILE A 88 -10.32 -23.30 -5.54
N SER A 89 -9.43 -22.33 -5.76
CA SER A 89 -8.91 -21.43 -4.74
C SER A 89 -10.03 -20.67 -4.03
N ALA A 90 -9.96 -20.62 -2.70
CA ALA A 90 -10.67 -19.61 -1.93
C ALA A 90 -9.71 -18.44 -1.60
N PHE A 91 -10.24 -17.21 -1.61
CA PHE A 91 -9.45 -16.01 -1.31
C PHE A 91 -10.00 -15.25 -0.11
N LYS A 92 -9.11 -14.63 0.66
CA LYS A 92 -9.47 -13.75 1.76
C LYS A 92 -10.26 -12.53 1.23
N PRO A 93 -11.27 -12.04 1.96
CA PRO A 93 -12.13 -10.95 1.49
C PRO A 93 -11.34 -9.65 1.30
N SER A 94 -11.88 -8.71 0.52
CA SER A 94 -11.23 -7.43 0.25
C SER A 94 -11.14 -6.47 1.43
N THR A 95 -11.62 -6.90 2.61
CA THR A 95 -11.46 -6.24 3.90
C THR A 95 -10.28 -6.79 4.71
N THR A 96 -9.52 -7.76 4.19
CA THR A 96 -8.32 -8.29 4.84
C THR A 96 -7.08 -7.50 4.43
N VAL A 97 -6.42 -6.85 5.40
CA VAL A 97 -5.07 -6.29 5.25
C VAL A 97 -4.08 -7.43 5.02
N CYS A 98 -3.28 -7.35 3.95
CA CYS A 98 -2.23 -8.32 3.64
C CYS A 98 -0.81 -7.76 3.76
N ARG A 99 -0.64 -6.44 3.66
CA ARG A 99 0.55 -5.72 4.13
C ARG A 99 0.09 -4.49 4.93
N PRO A 100 0.50 -4.33 6.19
CA PRO A 100 0.21 -3.11 6.96
C PRO A 100 1.07 -1.95 6.46
N SER A 101 0.56 -0.72 6.60
CA SER A 101 1.34 0.50 6.35
C SER A 101 2.52 0.61 7.34
N GLY A 102 3.70 0.90 6.80
CA GLY A 102 4.92 1.19 7.54
C GLY A 102 5.06 2.65 8.01
N GLY A 103 4.13 3.55 7.66
CA GLY A 103 4.21 4.96 8.05
C GLY A 103 3.24 5.89 7.30
N GLN A 104 3.31 7.19 7.61
CA GLN A 104 2.38 8.20 7.08
C GLN A 104 2.35 8.30 5.55
N CYS A 105 3.46 7.93 4.88
CA CYS A 105 3.61 7.97 3.43
C CYS A 105 3.46 6.61 2.74
N ASP A 106 2.97 5.60 3.46
CA ASP A 106 2.82 4.23 2.99
C ASP A 106 1.36 3.76 3.10
N VAL A 107 0.82 3.11 2.07
CA VAL A 107 -0.59 2.70 2.00
C VAL A 107 -0.70 1.21 2.27
N ALA A 108 -1.49 0.82 3.28
CA ALA A 108 -1.72 -0.60 3.57
C ALA A 108 -2.49 -1.30 2.43
N GLU A 109 -1.95 -2.40 1.90
CA GLU A 109 -2.63 -3.21 0.89
C GLU A 109 -3.65 -4.15 1.52
N MET A 110 -4.79 -4.21 0.84
CA MET A 110 -5.88 -5.11 1.11
C MET A 110 -5.89 -6.22 0.07
N CYS A 111 -6.34 -7.42 0.44
CA CYS A 111 -6.63 -8.47 -0.52
C CYS A 111 -7.66 -8.01 -1.55
N THR A 112 -7.68 -8.63 -2.74
CA THR A 112 -8.65 -8.27 -3.79
C THR A 112 -9.97 -9.04 -3.66
N GLY A 113 -10.01 -10.12 -2.86
CA GLY A 113 -11.08 -11.12 -2.90
C GLY A 113 -11.05 -12.05 -4.13
N SER A 114 -10.00 -11.96 -4.96
CA SER A 114 -9.89 -12.65 -6.26
C SER A 114 -8.48 -13.15 -6.59
N SER A 115 -7.53 -13.06 -5.65
CA SER A 115 -6.12 -13.41 -5.81
C SER A 115 -5.54 -13.87 -4.47
N GLY A 116 -4.71 -14.91 -4.49
CA GLY A 116 -3.95 -15.37 -3.33
C GLY A 116 -2.74 -14.48 -3.01
N ALA A 117 -2.25 -13.71 -3.99
CA ALA A 117 -1.21 -12.71 -3.80
C ALA A 117 -1.79 -11.40 -3.24
N CYS A 118 -1.07 -10.79 -2.31
CA CYS A 118 -1.27 -9.39 -1.92
C CYS A 118 -0.93 -8.47 -3.11
N PRO A 119 -1.61 -7.33 -3.29
CA PRO A 119 -1.20 -6.30 -4.26
C PRO A 119 0.24 -5.81 -4.04
N ILE A 120 0.78 -5.12 -5.04
CA ILE A 120 2.12 -4.52 -4.96
C ILE A 120 2.13 -3.36 -3.96
N ASP A 121 3.27 -3.20 -3.28
CA ASP A 121 3.55 -2.12 -2.33
C ASP A 121 3.33 -0.75 -2.98
N SER A 122 2.47 0.06 -2.35
CA SER A 122 1.92 1.31 -2.88
C SER A 122 2.09 2.46 -1.87
N TYR A 123 2.63 3.57 -2.33
CA TYR A 123 2.93 4.72 -1.47
C TYR A 123 1.88 5.84 -1.59
N ALA A 124 1.82 6.68 -0.56
CA ALA A 124 0.95 7.85 -0.55
C ALA A 124 1.42 8.89 -1.59
N PRO A 125 0.50 9.61 -2.26
CA PRO A 125 0.86 10.55 -3.31
C PRO A 125 1.68 11.74 -2.76
N PRO A 126 2.47 12.44 -3.60
CA PRO A 126 3.29 13.57 -3.16
C PRO A 126 2.50 14.84 -2.76
N THR A 127 1.17 14.74 -2.69
CA THR A 127 0.26 15.75 -2.13
C THR A 127 -0.28 15.36 -0.75
N MET A 128 0.04 14.15 -0.25
CA MET A 128 -0.29 13.73 1.10
C MET A 128 0.60 14.47 2.10
N ALA A 129 -0.04 15.19 3.03
CA ALA A 129 0.65 15.86 4.12
C ALA A 129 1.20 14.83 5.12
N CYS A 130 2.40 15.09 5.63
CA CYS A 130 3.05 14.27 6.64
C CYS A 130 3.76 15.16 7.68
N SER A 131 4.49 14.56 8.62
CA SER A 131 5.36 15.24 9.57
C SER A 131 6.76 14.66 9.46
N GLY A 132 7.71 15.49 9.02
CA GLY A 132 9.08 15.12 8.74
C GLY A 132 9.97 15.12 9.98
N SER A 133 11.25 15.41 9.78
CA SER A 133 12.25 15.52 10.85
C SER A 133 12.30 16.91 11.46
N CYS A 134 12.06 17.95 10.66
CA CYS A 134 12.00 19.33 11.08
C CYS A 134 10.54 19.71 11.30
N ASN A 135 10.16 20.15 12.51
CA ASN A 135 8.79 20.56 12.79
C ASN A 135 8.74 21.77 13.75
N GLY A 136 7.78 22.65 13.57
CA GLY A 136 7.35 23.68 14.53
C GLY A 136 8.22 24.93 14.62
N GLY A 137 9.19 25.11 13.72
CA GLY A 137 9.98 26.33 13.61
C GLY A 137 9.24 27.47 12.87
N PRO A 138 9.68 28.73 13.00
CA PRO A 138 9.04 29.88 12.33
C PRO A 138 9.27 29.93 10.80
N CYS A 139 10.17 29.09 10.27
CA CYS A 139 10.44 28.89 8.84
C CYS A 139 10.00 27.50 8.34
N ASP A 140 9.25 26.78 9.17
CA ASP A 140 8.80 25.42 8.91
C ASP A 140 7.61 25.42 7.94
N GLY A 141 7.66 24.57 6.92
CA GLY A 141 6.60 24.39 5.94
C GLY A 141 5.70 23.20 6.27
N GLN A 142 4.67 22.99 5.45
CA GLN A 142 3.95 21.71 5.48
C GLN A 142 4.75 20.66 4.72
N ASP A 143 5.12 19.58 5.39
CA ASP A 143 5.80 18.46 4.77
C ASP A 143 4.86 17.61 3.93
N TYR A 144 5.41 16.99 2.90
CA TYR A 144 4.67 16.11 2.00
C TYR A 144 5.47 14.85 1.68
N CYS A 145 4.74 13.78 1.38
CA CYS A 145 5.33 12.54 0.90
C CYS A 145 6.06 12.75 -0.45
N ASP A 146 6.99 11.86 -0.79
CA ASP A 146 7.70 11.87 -2.08
C ASP A 146 7.00 11.05 -3.18
N GLY A 147 6.02 10.21 -2.82
CA GLY A 147 5.43 9.20 -3.72
C GLY A 147 6.15 7.83 -3.68
N PHE A 148 7.14 7.66 -2.80
CA PHE A 148 8.02 6.49 -2.67
C PHE A 148 8.22 6.04 -1.21
N GLY A 149 7.35 6.50 -0.30
CA GLY A 149 7.32 6.09 1.11
C GLY A 149 8.02 7.03 2.09
N SER A 150 8.70 8.08 1.62
CA SER A 150 9.41 9.04 2.48
C SER A 150 8.58 10.31 2.71
N CYS A 151 8.58 10.81 3.94
CA CYS A 151 8.14 12.18 4.23
C CYS A 151 9.31 13.15 3.99
N ILE A 152 9.07 14.25 3.25
CA ILE A 152 10.11 15.20 2.87
C ILE A 152 9.85 16.56 3.54
N ASP A 153 10.78 16.96 4.40
CA ASP A 153 10.81 18.27 5.05
C ASP A 153 10.64 19.41 4.02
N LYS A 154 9.75 20.37 4.30
CA LYS A 154 9.56 21.60 3.52
C LYS A 154 9.81 22.83 4.38
N PHE A 155 10.33 23.88 3.76
CA PHE A 155 10.66 25.14 4.43
C PHE A 155 10.01 26.31 3.71
N LEU A 156 9.65 27.34 4.49
CA LEU A 156 9.09 28.58 3.96
C LEU A 156 10.12 29.29 3.08
N PRO A 157 9.69 29.94 1.98
CA PRO A 157 10.60 30.55 1.02
C PRO A 157 11.41 31.68 1.64
N SER A 158 12.55 32.02 1.03
CA SER A 158 13.47 33.04 1.57
C SER A 158 12.96 34.49 1.52
N THR A 159 11.74 34.69 1.05
CA THR A 159 10.98 35.94 1.15
C THR A 159 10.13 36.04 2.43
N THR A 160 9.96 34.95 3.18
CA THR A 160 9.20 34.92 4.42
C THR A 160 10.01 35.54 5.57
N VAL A 161 9.52 36.66 6.12
CA VAL A 161 10.09 37.25 7.34
C VAL A 161 9.71 36.41 8.55
N CYS A 162 10.70 35.85 9.25
CA CYS A 162 10.52 34.97 10.40
C CYS A 162 10.76 35.67 11.75
N ARG A 163 11.48 36.80 11.73
CA ARG A 163 11.51 37.76 12.83
C ARG A 163 11.48 39.18 12.28
N VAL A 164 10.60 40.00 12.82
CA VAL A 164 10.51 41.43 12.45
C VAL A 164 11.64 42.23 13.11
N SER A 165 12.07 43.30 12.43
CA SER A 165 12.94 44.32 13.01
C SER A 165 12.21 45.09 14.11
N LYS A 166 12.94 45.34 15.20
CA LYS A 166 12.53 46.10 16.40
C LYS A 166 12.94 47.58 16.33
N GLY A 167 13.61 48.04 15.26
CA GLY A 167 14.04 49.43 15.12
C GLY A 167 15.08 49.67 14.04
N ALA A 168 15.51 50.93 13.84
CA ALA A 168 16.43 51.32 12.77
C ALA A 168 17.80 50.60 12.79
N CYS A 169 18.23 50.11 13.95
CA CYS A 169 19.47 49.38 14.16
C CYS A 169 19.33 47.85 14.16
N ASP A 170 18.13 47.35 13.86
CA ASP A 170 17.79 45.93 13.85
C ASP A 170 17.36 45.49 12.45
N VAL A 171 17.81 44.33 11.97
CA VAL A 171 17.47 43.80 10.64
C VAL A 171 16.37 42.76 10.79
N ALA A 172 15.39 42.72 9.89
CA ALA A 172 14.40 41.64 9.89
C ALA A 172 15.01 40.40 9.22
N GLU A 173 15.04 39.25 9.88
CA GLU A 173 15.47 38.00 9.25
C GLU A 173 14.36 37.39 8.42
N THR A 174 14.77 36.91 7.26
CA THR A 174 13.96 36.04 6.41
C THR A 174 14.44 34.60 6.51
N CYS A 175 13.55 33.67 6.17
CA CYS A 175 13.89 32.25 6.11
C CYS A 175 15.01 31.97 5.10
N SER A 176 15.72 30.87 5.29
CA SER A 176 16.76 30.41 4.36
C SER A 176 16.17 29.75 3.10
N GLY A 177 14.95 29.21 3.19
CA GLY A 177 14.40 28.24 2.24
C GLY A 177 14.97 26.82 2.41
N THR A 178 15.83 26.58 3.40
CA THR A 178 16.55 25.30 3.63
C THR A 178 16.55 24.84 5.09
N SER A 179 15.86 25.54 5.99
CA SER A 179 15.76 25.18 7.42
C SER A 179 14.47 25.70 8.04
N GLY A 180 13.85 24.91 8.93
CA GLY A 180 12.66 25.32 9.69
C GLY A 180 12.92 26.40 10.75
N SER A 181 14.18 26.63 11.13
CA SER A 181 14.61 27.71 12.02
C SER A 181 14.77 29.04 11.29
N CYS A 182 14.41 30.14 11.95
CA CYS A 182 14.82 31.48 11.56
C CYS A 182 16.34 31.64 11.76
N PRO A 183 17.05 32.43 10.93
CA PRO A 183 18.43 32.82 11.20
C PRO A 183 18.61 33.51 12.56
N VAL A 184 19.85 33.59 13.02
CA VAL A 184 20.21 34.35 14.23
C VAL A 184 19.89 35.84 14.08
N ASP A 185 19.55 36.51 15.19
CA ASP A 185 19.26 37.94 15.27
C ASP A 185 20.47 38.76 14.74
N GLN A 186 20.26 39.50 13.65
CA GLN A 186 21.26 40.32 12.95
C GLN A 186 20.97 41.80 13.13
N PHE A 187 22.01 42.55 13.46
CA PHE A 187 21.90 43.99 13.65
C PHE A 187 22.39 44.77 12.43
N ALA A 188 21.90 45.99 12.29
CA ALA A 188 22.39 46.88 11.25
C ALA A 188 23.88 47.18 11.48
N SER A 189 24.62 47.44 10.38
CA SER A 189 26.04 47.74 10.48
C SER A 189 26.30 48.89 11.45
N LYS A 190 27.47 48.86 12.10
CA LYS A 190 28.01 50.07 12.70
C LYS A 190 27.99 51.21 11.67
N ASP A 191 27.76 52.43 12.12
CA ASP A 191 27.64 53.64 11.28
C ASP A 191 26.36 53.73 10.42
N LYS A 192 25.44 52.75 10.50
CA LYS A 192 24.06 52.91 10.00
C LYS A 192 23.39 54.05 10.77
N SER A 193 22.93 55.08 10.05
CA SER A 193 22.20 56.20 10.66
C SER A 193 20.91 55.75 11.34
N CYS A 194 20.64 56.32 12.51
CA CYS A 194 19.41 56.13 13.28
C CYS A 194 18.96 57.47 13.89
N SER A 195 18.02 57.43 14.83
CA SER A 195 17.59 58.59 15.60
C SER A 195 17.51 58.20 17.06
N GLY A 196 18.32 58.85 17.89
CA GLY A 196 18.50 58.62 19.31
C GLY A 196 17.49 59.35 20.16
N SER A 197 17.85 59.56 21.43
CA SER A 197 17.00 60.24 22.42
C SER A 197 17.23 61.76 22.45
N SER A 198 18.38 62.21 22.00
CA SER A 198 18.75 63.62 21.82
C SER A 198 18.63 63.94 20.34
N ASN A 199 17.94 65.02 19.99
CA ASN A 199 17.86 65.49 18.60
C ASN A 199 17.64 67.01 18.52
N GLY A 200 18.19 67.64 17.47
CA GLY A 200 17.99 69.05 17.14
C GLY A 200 18.78 70.06 18.00
N GLY A 201 19.74 69.60 18.81
CA GLY A 201 20.61 70.46 19.64
C GLY A 201 21.78 71.07 18.88
N ALA A 202 22.40 72.13 19.43
CA ALA A 202 23.58 72.76 18.81
C ALA A 202 24.85 71.89 18.83
N CYS A 203 24.87 70.83 19.63
CA CYS A 203 25.94 69.82 19.69
C CYS A 203 25.45 68.44 19.19
N ASP A 204 24.34 68.40 18.45
CA ASP A 204 23.72 67.17 17.95
C ASP A 204 24.44 66.69 16.69
N GLY A 205 24.95 65.46 16.72
CA GLY A 205 25.57 64.78 15.59
C GLY A 205 24.60 63.79 14.95
N GLN A 206 25.04 63.11 13.90
CA GLN A 206 24.25 62.04 13.30
C GLN A 206 24.39 60.76 14.14
N ASP A 207 23.31 60.36 14.81
CA ASP A 207 23.27 59.12 15.58
C ASP A 207 23.51 57.90 14.70
N VAL A 208 24.20 56.91 15.25
CA VAL A 208 24.58 55.69 14.55
C VAL A 208 24.35 54.43 15.37
N CYS A 209 24.12 53.33 14.67
CA CYS A 209 24.01 52.02 15.28
C CYS A 209 25.36 51.50 15.81
N ASP A 210 25.34 50.77 16.92
CA ASP A 210 26.54 50.18 17.54
C ASP A 210 26.96 48.80 16.95
N GLY A 211 26.17 48.26 16.03
CA GLY A 211 26.31 46.89 15.52
C GLY A 211 25.74 45.80 16.42
N LYS A 212 24.95 46.17 17.45
CA LYS A 212 24.32 45.27 18.44
C LYS A 212 22.85 45.60 18.70
N GLY A 213 22.22 46.33 17.79
CA GLY A 213 20.81 46.70 17.83
C GLY A 213 20.52 48.04 18.51
N ASN A 214 21.51 48.71 19.09
CA ASN A 214 21.31 49.99 19.79
C ASN A 214 21.63 51.17 18.87
N CYS A 215 20.78 52.19 18.90
CA CYS A 215 21.12 53.52 18.39
C CYS A 215 21.91 54.26 19.48
N VAL A 216 23.04 54.88 19.10
CA VAL A 216 23.91 55.62 20.02
C VAL A 216 23.89 57.09 19.64
N ASP A 217 23.49 57.94 20.59
CA ASP A 217 23.53 59.39 20.44
C ASP A 217 24.97 59.88 20.19
N VAL A 218 25.20 60.61 19.10
CA VAL A 218 26.53 61.14 18.76
C VAL A 218 26.57 62.63 18.99
N ALA A 219 27.47 63.11 19.86
CA ALA A 219 27.73 64.54 19.97
C ALA A 219 28.58 65.03 18.79
N SER A 220 28.14 66.11 18.12
CA SER A 220 28.92 66.79 17.10
C SER A 220 30.13 67.49 17.73
N ALA A 221 31.32 67.21 17.21
CA ALA A 221 32.55 67.90 17.61
C ALA A 221 32.61 69.28 16.93
N THR A 222 32.32 70.32 17.70
CA THR A 222 32.56 71.74 17.36
C THR A 222 34.04 72.09 17.34
#